data_AF-A0A0Q0CRZ7-F1
#
_entry.id   AF-A0A0Q0CRZ7-F1
#
_cell.length_a   1.000
_cell.length_b   1.000
_cell.length_c   1.000
_cell.angle_alpha   90.00
_cell.angle_beta   90.00
_cell.angle_gamma   90.00
#
_symmetry.space_group_name_H-M   'P 1'
#
loop_
_entity.id
_entity.type
_entity.pdbx_description
1 polymer ?
#
loop_
_entity_poly.entity_id
_entity_poly.type
_entity_poly.pdbx_seq_one_letter_code
_entity_poly.pdbx_strand_id
1 'polypeptide(L)'
;MAGDARFDVSDTTKTGGAFLHHGVVASGSLSVGVQVETQVADEVRDATKLNHSATHLLHAALRQVLGEHVQQKGSLVDSQRLRFDFSHFESIKPEQLRALEDIVNAEIRKNTPVVTEETDIDTAKKKGAMALFGEKYGDSVRVLSMGGEFSVELCGGIHASRTGDISLFKIVSEGGVAAGVRRIEAVTGAAALAWLNSAEDQLKEAATLVKGNRDNLLDKLTAVLERNRLLEKQLEQLQAKAASAAGDDLSSAALDVKGVKVLATRLDGQDGKALLALVDQLKNKLGRAVILLGSVHEDKVVLVAGVTKDLTGQLKAGDLMKQAATAVGGKGGGRPDMAQGGGVDATALDSALALAVPFVEQGI
;
A
#
# COMPACT_ATOMS: atom_id res chain seq x y z
N MET A 1 38.92 -40.91 -9.30
CA MET A 1 37.49 -40.61 -9.15
C MET A 1 37.13 -40.75 -7.68
N ALA A 2 36.62 -39.71 -7.04
CA ALA A 2 35.80 -39.91 -5.84
C ALA A 2 34.72 -40.95 -6.19
N GLY A 3 34.40 -41.91 -5.32
CA GLY A 3 33.30 -42.87 -5.54
C GLY A 3 31.93 -42.18 -5.56
N ASP A 4 30.92 -42.77 -4.92
CA ASP A 4 29.56 -42.20 -4.74
C ASP A 4 29.52 -40.92 -3.86
N ALA A 5 30.62 -40.16 -3.78
CA ALA A 5 30.72 -38.95 -2.98
C ALA A 5 30.09 -37.77 -3.72
N ARG A 6 29.08 -37.16 -3.11
CA ARG A 6 28.36 -36.00 -3.64
C ARG A 6 28.45 -34.85 -2.64
N PHE A 7 28.85 -33.68 -3.12
CA PHE A 7 28.88 -32.45 -2.34
C PHE A 7 27.97 -31.42 -2.98
N ASP A 8 26.89 -31.07 -2.30
CA ASP A 8 25.92 -30.08 -2.77
C ASP A 8 26.39 -28.69 -2.36
N VAL A 9 26.82 -27.89 -3.35
CA VAL A 9 27.28 -26.52 -3.16
C VAL A 9 26.07 -25.58 -3.09
N SER A 10 25.92 -24.87 -1.97
CA SER A 10 24.87 -23.86 -1.77
C SER A 10 25.33 -22.43 -2.07
N ASP A 11 26.64 -22.16 -1.96
CA ASP A 11 27.23 -20.84 -2.24
C ASP A 11 28.69 -20.95 -2.65
N THR A 12 29.23 -19.95 -3.35
CA THR A 12 30.65 -19.85 -3.68
C THR A 12 31.16 -18.44 -3.42
N THR A 13 32.19 -18.31 -2.58
CA THR A 13 32.83 -17.03 -2.27
C THR A 13 34.31 -17.03 -2.66
N LYS A 14 34.93 -15.86 -2.73
CA LYS A 14 36.37 -15.72 -3.00
C LYS A 14 37.06 -15.08 -1.81
N THR A 15 38.13 -15.69 -1.29
CA THR A 15 38.92 -15.15 -0.18
C THR A 15 40.39 -15.52 -0.38
N GLY A 16 41.30 -14.56 -0.26
CA GLY A 16 42.74 -14.80 -0.40
C GLY A 16 43.16 -15.38 -1.77
N GLY A 17 42.37 -15.14 -2.82
CA GLY A 17 42.61 -15.69 -4.16
C GLY A 17 42.04 -17.10 -4.41
N ALA A 18 41.57 -17.78 -3.36
CA ALA A 18 40.91 -19.09 -3.47
C ALA A 18 39.39 -18.93 -3.68
N PHE A 19 38.79 -19.88 -4.40
CA PHE A 19 37.34 -20.07 -4.46
C PHE A 19 36.92 -21.04 -3.36
N LEU A 20 35.98 -20.63 -2.52
CA LEU A 20 35.44 -21.40 -1.41
C LEU A 20 34.06 -21.89 -1.83
N HIS A 21 33.87 -23.21 -1.86
CA HIS A 21 32.58 -23.83 -2.11
C HIS A 21 31.94 -24.18 -0.76
N HIS A 22 30.83 -23.51 -0.43
CA HIS A 22 30.07 -23.74 0.80
C HIS A 22 28.96 -24.73 0.50
N GLY A 23 28.83 -25.76 1.31
CA GLY A 23 27.90 -26.84 1.00
C GLY A 23 27.97 -27.98 2.00
N VAL A 24 27.28 -29.07 1.65
CA VAL A 24 27.19 -30.28 2.47
C VAL A 24 27.62 -31.50 1.68
N VAL A 25 28.32 -32.42 2.33
CA VAL A 25 28.57 -33.75 1.77
C VAL A 25 27.25 -34.53 1.87
N ALA A 26 26.52 -34.63 0.76
CA ALA A 26 25.24 -35.32 0.68
C ALA A 26 25.41 -36.85 0.75
N SER A 27 26.52 -37.37 0.22
CA SER A 27 26.88 -38.79 0.30
C SER A 27 28.40 -38.97 0.25
N GLY A 28 28.89 -40.09 0.80
CA GLY A 28 30.31 -40.44 0.78
C GLY A 28 31.19 -39.55 1.67
N SER A 29 32.45 -39.38 1.27
CA SER A 29 33.43 -38.55 1.99
C SER A 29 34.41 -37.91 1.00
N LEU A 30 34.82 -36.67 1.27
CA LEU A 30 35.83 -35.95 0.49
C LEU A 30 37.14 -35.83 1.28
N SER A 31 38.27 -35.94 0.58
CA SER A 31 39.60 -35.74 1.15
C SER A 31 40.49 -34.94 0.18
N VAL A 32 41.52 -34.30 0.72
CA VAL A 32 42.46 -33.50 -0.09
C VAL A 32 43.16 -34.38 -1.12
N GLY A 33 43.21 -33.90 -2.37
CA GLY A 33 43.85 -34.60 -3.49
C GLY A 33 42.92 -35.50 -4.31
N VAL A 34 41.65 -35.64 -3.91
CA VAL A 34 40.65 -36.37 -4.70
C VAL A 34 40.25 -35.58 -5.94
N GLN A 35 40.19 -36.26 -7.08
CA GLN A 35 39.61 -35.73 -8.31
C GLN A 35 38.08 -35.81 -8.26
N VAL A 36 37.42 -34.70 -8.58
CA VAL A 36 35.97 -34.55 -8.63
C VAL A 36 35.54 -34.01 -9.99
N GLU A 37 34.32 -34.35 -10.39
CA GLU A 37 33.62 -33.67 -11.48
C GLU A 37 32.77 -32.55 -10.88
N THR A 38 32.75 -31.38 -11.52
CA THR A 38 31.99 -30.22 -11.07
C THR A 38 30.89 -29.89 -12.07
N GLN A 39 29.69 -29.67 -11.55
CA GLN A 39 28.53 -29.29 -12.36
C GLN A 39 27.87 -28.08 -11.71
N VAL A 40 27.63 -27.04 -12.51
CA VAL A 40 26.83 -25.88 -12.13
C VAL A 40 25.39 -26.09 -12.57
N ALA A 41 24.42 -25.57 -11.82
CA ALA A 41 23.04 -25.58 -12.25
C ALA A 41 22.87 -24.64 -13.46
N ASP A 42 22.64 -25.20 -14.65
CA ASP A 42 22.59 -24.43 -15.89
C ASP A 42 21.48 -23.38 -15.88
N GLU A 43 20.29 -23.71 -15.38
CA GLU A 43 19.15 -22.78 -15.28
C GLU A 43 19.47 -21.55 -14.41
N VAL A 44 20.10 -21.77 -13.26
CA VAL A 44 20.52 -20.70 -12.34
C VAL A 44 21.60 -19.84 -13.00
N ARG A 45 22.58 -20.50 -13.64
CA ARG A 45 23.66 -19.81 -14.32
C ARG A 45 23.11 -18.97 -15.46
N ASP A 46 22.25 -19.54 -16.31
CA ASP A 46 21.57 -18.91 -17.45
C ASP A 46 20.79 -17.68 -17.01
N ALA A 47 19.88 -17.79 -16.05
CA ALA A 47 19.11 -16.66 -15.54
C ALA A 47 20.02 -15.55 -14.98
N THR A 48 21.11 -15.92 -14.29
CA THR A 48 22.09 -14.96 -13.77
C THR A 48 22.80 -14.22 -14.91
N LYS A 49 23.24 -14.90 -15.98
CA LYS A 49 23.87 -14.23 -17.14
C LYS A 49 22.90 -13.29 -17.84
N LEU A 50 21.62 -13.65 -17.96
CA LEU A 50 20.61 -12.78 -18.59
C LEU A 50 20.39 -11.50 -17.78
N ASN A 51 20.20 -11.64 -16.46
CA ASN A 51 20.08 -10.50 -15.54
C ASN A 51 21.36 -9.63 -15.53
N HIS A 52 22.54 -10.26 -15.63
CA HIS A 52 23.80 -9.52 -15.68
C HIS A 52 23.92 -8.72 -16.98
N SER A 53 23.65 -9.37 -18.12
CA SER A 53 23.68 -8.70 -19.42
C SER A 53 22.70 -7.54 -19.50
N ALA A 54 21.49 -7.70 -18.96
CA ALA A 54 20.51 -6.62 -18.92
C ALA A 54 20.91 -5.45 -18.00
N THR A 55 21.70 -5.72 -16.95
CA THR A 55 22.24 -4.65 -16.08
C THR A 55 23.09 -3.66 -16.87
N HIS A 56 23.94 -4.15 -17.78
CA HIS A 56 24.79 -3.30 -18.63
C HIS A 56 23.97 -2.48 -19.64
N LEU A 57 22.96 -3.10 -20.27
CA LEU A 57 22.05 -2.37 -21.17
C LEU A 57 21.25 -1.30 -20.41
N LEU A 58 20.79 -1.62 -19.19
CA LEU A 58 20.09 -0.68 -18.32
C LEU A 58 20.98 0.50 -17.94
N HIS A 59 22.25 0.26 -17.60
CA HIS A 59 23.19 1.31 -17.24
C HIS A 59 23.44 2.29 -18.40
N ALA A 60 23.64 1.78 -19.61
CA ALA A 60 23.75 2.60 -20.81
C ALA A 60 22.47 3.40 -21.08
N ALA A 61 21.29 2.76 -20.98
CA ALA A 61 20.00 3.42 -21.14
C ALA A 61 19.77 4.54 -20.09
N LEU A 62 20.15 4.30 -18.83
CA LEU A 62 20.06 5.30 -17.76
C LEU A 62 20.89 6.54 -18.09
N ARG A 63 22.13 6.36 -18.60
CA ARG A 63 22.98 7.48 -19.01
C ARG A 63 22.40 8.24 -20.19
N GLN A 64 21.79 7.54 -21.15
CA GLN A 64 21.14 8.16 -22.31
C GLN A 64 19.90 8.98 -21.91
N VAL A 65 19.06 8.45 -21.00
CA VAL A 65 17.77 9.08 -20.64
C VAL A 65 17.93 10.15 -19.55
N LEU A 66 18.78 9.90 -18.55
CA LEU A 66 18.91 10.76 -17.38
C LEU A 66 20.15 11.67 -17.46
N GLY A 67 21.19 11.26 -18.18
CA GLY A 67 22.44 12.01 -18.36
C GLY A 67 23.68 11.28 -17.84
N GLU A 68 24.85 11.80 -18.21
CA GLU A 68 26.15 11.17 -17.92
C GLU A 68 26.57 11.19 -16.46
N HIS A 69 25.86 11.93 -15.59
CA HIS A 69 26.10 11.92 -14.14
C HIS A 69 25.63 10.64 -13.45
N VAL A 70 24.86 9.80 -14.14
CA VAL A 70 24.51 8.46 -13.67
C VAL A 70 25.80 7.63 -13.56
N GLN A 71 26.09 7.22 -12.33
CA GLN A 71 27.20 6.34 -11.98
C GLN A 71 26.68 5.23 -11.07
N GLN A 72 27.13 4.01 -11.29
CA GLN A 72 26.84 2.90 -10.39
C GLN A 72 27.33 3.19 -8.96
N LYS A 73 26.45 2.94 -7.98
CA LYS A 73 26.70 2.99 -6.53
C LYS A 73 26.55 1.63 -5.84
N GLY A 74 26.01 0.64 -6.55
CA GLY A 74 25.87 -0.73 -6.09
C GLY A 74 25.17 -1.58 -7.14
N SER A 75 25.43 -2.87 -7.12
CA SER A 75 24.71 -3.82 -7.97
C SER A 75 24.58 -5.16 -7.26
N LEU A 76 23.48 -5.85 -7.53
CA LEU A 76 23.30 -7.26 -7.23
C LEU A 76 22.65 -7.91 -8.43
N VAL A 77 23.19 -9.06 -8.83
CA VAL A 77 22.65 -9.87 -9.91
C VAL A 77 22.64 -11.31 -9.43
N ASP A 78 21.46 -11.91 -9.42
CA ASP A 78 21.26 -13.33 -9.15
C ASP A 78 20.32 -13.94 -10.20
N SER A 79 19.97 -15.21 -10.03
CA SER A 79 19.08 -15.91 -10.97
C SER A 79 17.62 -15.46 -10.89
N GLN A 80 17.22 -14.72 -9.85
CA GLN A 80 15.85 -14.26 -9.66
C GLN A 80 15.64 -12.84 -10.19
N ARG A 81 16.63 -11.95 -10.02
CA ARG A 81 16.52 -10.54 -10.41
C ARG A 81 17.87 -9.86 -10.59
N LEU A 82 17.82 -8.64 -11.14
CA LEU A 82 18.88 -7.66 -11.00
C LEU A 82 18.43 -6.47 -10.17
N ARG A 83 19.39 -5.86 -9.48
CA ARG A 83 19.26 -4.65 -8.69
C ARG A 83 20.40 -3.72 -9.04
N PHE A 84 20.07 -2.52 -9.48
CA PHE A 84 21.06 -1.54 -9.90
C PHE A 84 20.87 -0.23 -9.15
N ASP A 85 21.88 0.15 -8.38
CA ASP A 85 21.91 1.38 -7.61
C ASP A 85 22.79 2.40 -8.32
N PHE A 86 22.30 3.63 -8.49
CA PHE A 86 22.99 4.66 -9.26
C PHE A 86 22.79 6.06 -8.67
N SER A 87 23.71 6.97 -8.98
CA SER A 87 23.60 8.38 -8.60
C SER A 87 22.52 9.10 -9.40
N HIS A 88 21.52 9.62 -8.70
CA HIS A 88 20.49 10.49 -9.27
C HIS A 88 19.77 11.24 -8.14
N PHE A 89 19.49 12.53 -8.32
CA PHE A 89 19.00 13.40 -7.24
C PHE A 89 17.46 13.43 -7.11
N GLU A 90 16.73 13.07 -8.17
CA GLU A 90 15.28 13.23 -8.25
C GLU A 90 14.58 11.90 -8.56
N SER A 91 13.28 11.81 -8.34
CA SER A 91 12.52 10.61 -8.74
C SER A 91 12.42 10.49 -10.25
N ILE A 92 12.67 9.28 -10.75
CA ILE A 92 12.52 9.00 -12.18
C ILE A 92 11.03 9.09 -12.50
N LYS A 93 10.71 9.89 -13.51
CA LYS A 93 9.32 10.07 -13.92
C LYS A 93 8.79 8.82 -14.63
N PRO A 94 7.48 8.52 -14.56
CA PRO A 94 6.90 7.35 -15.21
C PRO A 94 7.23 7.22 -16.70
N GLU A 95 7.29 8.33 -17.43
CA GLU A 95 7.67 8.38 -18.85
C GLU A 95 9.15 8.02 -19.08
N GLN A 96 10.04 8.41 -18.17
CA GLN A 96 11.46 8.05 -18.25
C GLN A 96 11.65 6.56 -17.94
N LEU A 97 10.94 6.01 -16.94
CA LEU A 97 10.94 4.58 -16.66
C LEU A 97 10.50 3.75 -17.88
N ARG A 98 9.45 4.19 -18.58
CA ARG A 98 9.02 3.56 -19.83
C ARG A 98 10.10 3.65 -20.91
N ALA A 99 10.70 4.82 -21.11
CA ALA A 99 11.77 5.00 -22.08
C ALA A 99 12.99 4.09 -21.81
N LEU A 100 13.37 3.91 -20.53
CA LEU A 100 14.43 2.98 -20.15
C LEU A 100 14.10 1.54 -20.56
N GLU A 101 12.91 1.06 -20.21
CA GLU A 101 12.45 -0.28 -20.56
C GLU A 101 12.36 -0.47 -22.09
N ASP A 102 11.89 0.55 -22.82
CA ASP A 102 11.80 0.54 -24.29
C ASP A 102 13.16 0.47 -24.97
N ILE A 103 14.14 1.25 -24.50
CA ILE A 103 15.51 1.26 -25.02
C ILE A 103 16.18 -0.09 -24.79
N VAL A 104 16.13 -0.61 -23.55
CA VAL A 104 16.75 -1.91 -23.23
C VAL A 104 16.13 -3.03 -24.08
N ASN A 105 14.80 -3.08 -24.17
CA ASN A 105 14.13 -4.08 -25.00
C ASN A 105 14.38 -3.87 -26.50
N ALA A 106 14.64 -2.65 -26.97
CA ALA A 106 15.05 -2.41 -28.34
C ALA A 106 16.43 -3.01 -28.64
N GLU A 107 17.40 -2.85 -27.73
CA GLU A 107 18.73 -3.47 -27.86
C GLU A 107 18.68 -5.00 -27.79
N ILE A 108 17.81 -5.55 -26.94
CA ILE A 108 17.53 -6.99 -26.90
C ILE A 108 17.01 -7.48 -28.26
N ARG A 109 16.02 -6.78 -28.85
CA ARG A 109 15.45 -7.15 -30.15
C ARG A 109 16.44 -7.08 -31.31
N LYS A 110 17.46 -6.22 -31.25
CA LYS A 110 18.53 -6.19 -32.27
C LYS A 110 19.34 -7.48 -32.30
N ASN A 111 19.32 -8.26 -31.22
CA ASN A 111 20.00 -9.55 -31.10
C ASN A 111 21.47 -9.49 -31.54
N THR A 112 22.20 -8.47 -31.08
CA THR A 112 23.61 -8.27 -31.45
C THR A 112 24.51 -9.23 -30.68
N PRO A 113 25.68 -9.63 -31.23
CA PRO A 113 26.66 -10.42 -30.48
C PRO A 113 27.13 -9.67 -29.22
N VAL A 114 27.28 -10.41 -28.12
CA VAL A 114 27.99 -9.93 -26.93
C VAL A 114 29.45 -10.33 -27.08
N VAL A 115 30.35 -9.35 -27.06
CA VAL A 115 31.78 -9.56 -27.30
C VAL A 115 32.56 -9.27 -26.02
N THR A 116 33.50 -10.14 -25.68
CA THR A 116 34.42 -9.89 -24.58
C THR A 116 35.87 -10.10 -25.01
N GLU A 117 36.74 -9.20 -24.58
CA GLU A 117 38.16 -9.22 -24.90
C GLU A 117 39.00 -8.85 -23.68
N GLU A 118 40.18 -9.44 -23.57
CA GLU A 118 41.17 -9.08 -22.55
C GLU A 118 42.19 -8.13 -23.17
N THR A 119 42.46 -7.02 -22.49
CA THR A 119 43.39 -5.97 -22.97
C THR A 119 43.95 -5.18 -21.79
N ASP A 120 44.95 -4.32 -22.04
CA ASP A 120 45.40 -3.35 -21.04
C ASP A 120 44.37 -2.22 -20.80
N ILE A 121 44.48 -1.57 -19.63
CA ILE A 121 43.52 -0.55 -19.20
C ILE A 121 43.48 0.70 -20.10
N ASP A 122 44.60 1.06 -20.73
CA ASP A 122 44.66 2.26 -21.57
C ASP A 122 43.97 1.99 -22.92
N THR A 123 44.16 0.82 -23.50
CA THR A 123 43.43 0.37 -24.68
C THR A 123 41.93 0.25 -24.39
N ALA A 124 41.54 -0.28 -23.23
CA ALA A 124 40.13 -0.35 -22.83
C ALA A 124 39.48 1.04 -22.75
N LYS A 125 40.14 2.01 -22.11
CA LYS A 125 39.65 3.40 -22.03
C LYS A 125 39.49 4.04 -23.41
N LYS A 126 40.43 3.80 -24.33
CA LYS A 126 40.35 4.31 -25.71
C LYS A 126 39.16 3.75 -26.49
N LYS A 127 38.70 2.55 -26.15
CA LYS A 127 37.48 1.92 -26.72
C LYS A 127 36.19 2.45 -26.08
N GLY A 128 36.27 3.41 -25.18
CA GLY A 128 35.11 3.94 -24.46
C GLY A 128 34.65 3.06 -23.30
N ALA A 129 35.44 2.06 -22.90
CA ALA A 129 35.08 1.18 -21.79
C ALA A 129 34.95 1.98 -20.50
N MET A 130 33.74 1.95 -19.93
CA MET A 130 33.50 2.56 -18.64
C MET A 130 34.10 1.70 -17.54
N ALA A 131 34.94 2.32 -16.71
CA ALA A 131 35.41 1.71 -15.48
C ALA A 131 34.32 1.83 -14.40
N LEU A 132 33.99 0.72 -13.75
CA LEU A 132 33.11 0.71 -12.58
C LEU A 132 33.81 1.39 -11.40
N PHE A 133 33.08 2.25 -10.70
CA PHE A 133 33.58 3.08 -9.60
C PHE A 133 33.98 2.22 -8.40
N GLY A 134 35.20 2.45 -7.86
CA GLY A 134 35.68 1.82 -6.63
C GLY A 134 36.47 0.52 -6.82
N GLU A 135 36.52 -0.02 -8.03
CA GLU A 135 37.28 -1.24 -8.34
C GLU A 135 38.77 -0.97 -8.60
N LYS A 136 39.63 -1.86 -8.09
CA LYS A 136 41.06 -1.87 -8.42
C LYS A 136 41.28 -2.84 -9.57
N TYR A 137 41.72 -2.31 -10.71
CA TYR A 137 42.03 -3.11 -11.90
C TYR A 137 43.51 -3.51 -11.92
N GLY A 138 43.79 -4.75 -12.35
CA GLY A 138 45.15 -5.19 -12.63
C GLY A 138 45.65 -4.71 -13.99
N ASP A 139 46.82 -5.19 -14.40
CA ASP A 139 47.45 -4.81 -15.68
C ASP A 139 46.66 -5.26 -16.91
N SER A 140 45.82 -6.30 -16.76
CA SER A 140 44.90 -6.80 -17.76
C SER A 140 43.45 -6.68 -17.26
N VAL A 141 42.57 -6.20 -18.13
CA VAL A 141 41.13 -6.04 -17.87
C VAL A 141 40.31 -6.72 -18.96
N ARG A 142 39.12 -7.19 -18.58
CA ARG A 142 38.15 -7.75 -19.52
C ARG A 142 37.12 -6.70 -19.91
N VAL A 143 37.12 -6.31 -21.18
CA VAL A 143 36.16 -5.39 -21.78
C VAL A 143 34.98 -6.20 -22.31
N LEU A 144 33.77 -5.72 -22.03
CA LEU A 144 32.51 -6.25 -22.48
C LEU A 144 31.83 -5.22 -23.39
N SER A 145 31.40 -5.66 -24.57
CA SER A 145 30.63 -4.85 -25.50
C SER A 145 29.30 -5.51 -25.84
N MET A 146 28.22 -4.75 -25.72
CA MET A 146 26.84 -5.17 -26.03
C MET A 146 26.10 -4.09 -26.83
N GLY A 147 25.28 -4.51 -27.80
CA GLY A 147 24.58 -3.55 -28.68
C GLY A 147 25.51 -2.87 -29.67
N GLY A 148 26.64 -3.50 -30.02
CA GLY A 148 27.75 -2.82 -30.70
C GLY A 148 28.49 -1.92 -29.73
N GLU A 149 28.41 -0.61 -29.93
CA GLU A 149 29.02 0.42 -29.06
C GLU A 149 28.04 0.98 -28.01
N PHE A 150 26.82 0.44 -27.93
CA PHE A 150 25.78 0.94 -27.02
C PHE A 150 26.19 0.83 -25.54
N SER A 151 26.73 -0.31 -25.13
CA SER A 151 27.29 -0.53 -23.79
C SER A 151 28.67 -1.15 -23.91
N VAL A 152 29.70 -0.43 -23.44
CA VAL A 152 31.09 -0.89 -23.38
C VAL A 152 31.61 -0.67 -21.97
N GLU A 153 31.86 -1.75 -21.24
CA GLU A 153 32.18 -1.70 -19.80
C GLU A 153 33.27 -2.71 -19.42
N LEU A 154 33.98 -2.44 -18.32
CA LEU A 154 34.88 -3.42 -17.71
C LEU A 154 34.08 -4.39 -16.84
N CYS A 155 34.05 -5.68 -17.21
CA CYS A 155 33.28 -6.67 -16.46
C CYS A 155 33.85 -8.09 -16.54
N GLY A 156 34.12 -8.68 -15.37
CA GLY A 156 34.66 -10.02 -15.21
C GLY A 156 33.61 -11.14 -15.03
N GLY A 157 32.32 -10.80 -15.01
CA GLY A 157 31.26 -11.81 -14.79
C GLY A 157 30.83 -12.54 -16.06
N ILE A 158 29.82 -13.39 -15.91
CA ILE A 158 29.23 -14.15 -17.03
C ILE A 158 28.14 -13.33 -17.73
N HIS A 159 28.00 -13.53 -19.04
CA HIS A 159 27.06 -12.79 -19.89
C HIS A 159 26.38 -13.72 -20.88
N ALA A 160 25.26 -13.26 -21.43
CA ALA A 160 24.63 -13.85 -22.61
C ALA A 160 25.59 -13.84 -23.82
N SER A 161 25.34 -14.70 -24.81
CA SER A 161 26.12 -14.72 -26.06
C SER A 161 25.62 -13.69 -27.06
N ARG A 162 24.32 -13.38 -27.02
CA ARG A 162 23.69 -12.31 -27.80
C ARG A 162 22.71 -11.52 -26.94
N THR A 163 22.45 -10.27 -27.30
CA THR A 163 21.46 -9.45 -26.57
C THR A 163 20.06 -10.06 -26.62
N GLY A 164 19.74 -10.81 -27.69
CA GLY A 164 18.44 -11.47 -27.84
C GLY A 164 18.21 -12.62 -26.86
N ASP A 165 19.26 -13.22 -26.32
CA ASP A 165 19.14 -14.32 -25.34
C ASP A 165 18.46 -13.85 -24.04
N ILE A 166 18.52 -12.54 -23.74
CA ILE A 166 17.83 -11.91 -22.60
C ILE A 166 16.29 -12.05 -22.73
N SER A 167 15.80 -12.16 -23.97
CA SER A 167 14.39 -12.25 -24.35
C SER A 167 13.55 -11.02 -24.01
N LEU A 168 13.33 -10.76 -22.73
CA LEU A 168 12.50 -9.67 -22.22
C LEU A 168 13.17 -9.07 -20.99
N PHE A 169 13.13 -7.75 -20.88
CA PHE A 169 13.53 -7.01 -19.69
C PHE A 169 12.32 -6.27 -19.12
N LYS A 170 12.09 -6.37 -17.80
CA LYS A 170 10.98 -5.70 -17.14
C LYS A 170 11.43 -5.05 -15.84
N ILE A 171 11.21 -3.74 -15.71
CA ILE A 171 11.38 -3.02 -14.44
C ILE A 171 10.22 -3.40 -13.51
N VAL A 172 10.57 -3.84 -12.30
CA VAL A 172 9.61 -4.23 -11.25
C VAL A 172 9.42 -3.09 -10.25
N SER A 173 10.50 -2.39 -9.90
CA SER A 173 10.45 -1.30 -8.92
C SER A 173 11.49 -0.23 -9.20
N GLU A 174 11.18 0.98 -8.73
CA GLU A 174 12.07 2.13 -8.69
C GLU A 174 11.91 2.81 -7.32
N GLY A 175 13.01 3.23 -6.69
CA GLY A 175 12.94 4.00 -5.45
C GLY A 175 14.28 4.58 -4.97
N GLY A 176 14.20 5.55 -4.07
CA GLY A 176 15.38 6.10 -3.40
C GLY A 176 15.88 5.20 -2.25
N VAL A 177 17.20 5.00 -2.16
CA VAL A 177 17.82 4.16 -1.11
C VAL A 177 18.75 4.94 -0.18
N ALA A 178 19.26 6.09 -0.64
CA ALA A 178 20.02 7.05 0.15
C ALA A 178 19.94 8.43 -0.52
N ALA A 179 20.44 9.48 0.14
CA ALA A 179 20.50 10.81 -0.45
C ALA A 179 21.32 10.78 -1.76
N GLY A 180 20.69 11.16 -2.87
CA GLY A 180 21.31 11.16 -4.20
C GLY A 180 21.55 9.77 -4.82
N VAL A 181 20.99 8.70 -4.25
CA VAL A 181 21.12 7.32 -4.76
C VAL A 181 19.75 6.69 -4.96
N ARG A 182 19.55 6.13 -6.15
CA ARG A 182 18.32 5.47 -6.57
C ARG A 182 18.58 4.03 -6.95
N ARG A 183 17.53 3.22 -6.90
CA ARG A 183 17.55 1.80 -7.20
C ARG A 183 16.49 1.48 -8.23
N ILE A 184 16.88 0.70 -9.22
CA ILE A 184 15.96 -0.03 -10.09
C ILE A 184 16.13 -1.52 -9.80
N GLU A 185 15.01 -2.21 -9.59
CA GLU A 185 14.96 -3.67 -9.63
C GLU A 185 14.22 -4.12 -10.88
N ALA A 186 14.77 -5.13 -11.54
CA ALA A 186 14.22 -5.65 -12.78
C ALA A 186 14.43 -7.16 -12.88
N VAL A 187 13.67 -7.77 -13.77
CA VAL A 187 13.73 -9.20 -14.09
C VAL A 187 13.87 -9.39 -15.59
N THR A 188 14.40 -10.55 -15.99
CA THR A 188 14.57 -10.91 -17.41
C THR A 188 14.02 -12.28 -17.74
N GLY A 189 13.94 -12.60 -19.05
CA GLY A 189 13.59 -13.93 -19.55
C GLY A 189 12.27 -14.47 -18.97
N ALA A 190 12.31 -15.71 -18.49
CA ALA A 190 11.15 -16.39 -17.92
C ALA A 190 10.56 -15.66 -16.70
N ALA A 191 11.39 -15.04 -15.86
CA ALA A 191 10.91 -14.27 -14.71
C ALA A 191 10.15 -13.00 -15.13
N ALA A 192 10.61 -12.33 -16.19
CA ALA A 192 9.90 -11.19 -16.76
C ALA A 192 8.55 -11.60 -17.37
N LEU A 193 8.51 -12.73 -18.08
CA LEU A 193 7.26 -13.26 -18.63
C LEU A 193 6.28 -13.65 -17.52
N ALA A 194 6.75 -14.34 -16.47
CA ALA A 194 5.93 -14.69 -15.31
C ALA A 194 5.36 -13.45 -14.61
N TRP A 195 6.15 -12.37 -14.52
CA TRP A 195 5.70 -11.12 -13.93
C TRP A 195 4.58 -10.45 -14.75
N LEU A 196 4.69 -10.44 -16.08
CA LEU A 196 3.63 -9.94 -16.96
C LEU A 196 2.35 -10.77 -16.86
N ASN A 197 2.48 -12.10 -16.87
CA ASN A 197 1.32 -13.00 -16.75
C ASN A 197 0.60 -12.80 -15.42
N SER A 198 1.34 -12.65 -14.31
CA SER A 198 0.74 -12.36 -13.00
C SER A 198 -0.04 -11.05 -12.99
N ALA A 199 0.44 -10.02 -13.69
CA ALA A 199 -0.28 -8.75 -13.81
C ALA A 199 -1.55 -8.88 -14.68
N GLU A 200 -1.50 -9.69 -15.74
CA GLU A 200 -2.66 -10.00 -16.57
C GLU A 200 -3.73 -10.80 -15.79
N ASP A 201 -3.33 -11.77 -14.98
CA ASP A 201 -4.23 -12.54 -14.13
C ASP A 201 -4.95 -11.65 -13.11
N GLN A 202 -4.21 -10.75 -12.44
CA GLN A 202 -4.79 -9.77 -11.52
C GLN A 202 -5.79 -8.84 -12.21
N LEU A 203 -5.46 -8.37 -13.42
CA LEU A 203 -6.35 -7.51 -14.22
C LEU A 203 -7.65 -8.26 -14.58
N LYS A 204 -7.54 -9.53 -14.92
CA LYS A 204 -8.67 -10.40 -15.28
C LYS A 204 -9.56 -10.71 -14.08
N GLU A 205 -8.96 -10.93 -12.91
CA GLU A 205 -9.68 -11.11 -11.65
C GLU A 205 -10.46 -9.83 -11.30
N ALA A 206 -9.81 -8.66 -11.34
CA ALA A 206 -10.45 -7.38 -11.10
C ALA A 206 -11.62 -7.12 -12.09
N ALA A 207 -11.44 -7.43 -13.37
CA ALA A 207 -12.49 -7.35 -14.37
C ALA A 207 -13.68 -8.27 -14.05
N THR A 208 -13.41 -9.49 -13.58
CA THR A 208 -14.45 -10.46 -13.21
C THR A 208 -15.29 -9.95 -12.02
N LEU A 209 -14.65 -9.36 -11.00
CA LEU A 209 -15.33 -8.80 -9.82
C LEU A 209 -16.37 -7.74 -10.19
N VAL A 210 -16.07 -6.91 -11.20
CA VAL A 210 -17.00 -5.87 -11.68
C VAL A 210 -17.89 -6.33 -12.84
N LYS A 211 -17.88 -7.64 -13.17
CA LYS A 211 -18.59 -8.23 -14.32
C LYS A 211 -18.29 -7.51 -15.63
N GLY A 212 -17.00 -7.18 -15.82
CA GLY A 212 -16.44 -6.54 -16.99
C GLY A 212 -15.44 -7.44 -17.72
N ASN A 213 -14.66 -6.81 -18.59
CA ASN A 213 -13.51 -7.39 -19.28
C ASN A 213 -12.37 -6.35 -19.29
N ARG A 214 -11.25 -6.69 -19.93
CA ARG A 214 -10.06 -5.82 -19.99
C ARG A 214 -10.37 -4.43 -20.54
N ASP A 215 -11.19 -4.33 -21.57
CA ASP A 215 -11.43 -3.08 -22.29
C ASP A 215 -12.38 -2.13 -21.56
N ASN A 216 -13.30 -2.67 -20.75
CA ASN A 216 -14.30 -1.88 -20.02
C ASN A 216 -14.14 -1.89 -18.50
N LEU A 217 -13.05 -2.46 -17.98
CA LEU A 217 -12.81 -2.57 -16.53
C LEU A 217 -12.91 -1.21 -15.84
N LEU A 218 -12.26 -0.18 -16.37
CA LEU A 218 -12.26 1.15 -15.75
C LEU A 218 -13.65 1.78 -15.74
N ASP A 219 -14.42 1.62 -16.82
CA ASP A 219 -15.79 2.13 -16.90
C ASP A 219 -16.70 1.41 -15.90
N LYS A 220 -16.59 0.07 -15.80
CA LYS A 220 -17.35 -0.74 -14.84
C LYS A 220 -16.99 -0.40 -13.40
N LEU A 221 -15.70 -0.23 -13.10
CA LEU A 221 -15.23 0.16 -11.78
C LEU A 221 -15.77 1.56 -11.40
N THR A 222 -15.70 2.51 -12.32
CA THR A 222 -16.25 3.87 -12.13
C THR A 222 -17.74 3.81 -11.85
N ALA A 223 -18.50 3.02 -12.62
CA ALA A 223 -19.94 2.85 -12.41
C ALA A 223 -20.27 2.23 -11.04
N VAL A 224 -19.47 1.29 -10.55
CA VAL A 224 -19.62 0.72 -9.20
C VAL A 224 -19.36 1.78 -8.13
N LEU A 225 -18.30 2.58 -8.27
CA LEU A 225 -17.96 3.63 -7.31
C LEU A 225 -19.03 4.74 -7.26
N GLU A 226 -19.53 5.18 -8.42
CA GLU A 226 -20.63 6.16 -8.49
C GLU A 226 -21.93 5.61 -7.91
N ARG A 227 -22.25 4.34 -8.19
CA ARG A 227 -23.41 3.67 -7.58
C ARG A 227 -23.29 3.61 -6.06
N ASN A 228 -22.11 3.32 -5.53
CA ASN A 228 -21.89 3.30 -4.07
C ASN A 228 -22.13 4.68 -3.45
N ARG A 229 -21.59 5.75 -4.04
CA ARG A 229 -21.85 7.14 -3.58
C ARG A 229 -23.33 7.50 -3.61
N LEU A 230 -24.06 7.06 -4.65
CA LEU A 230 -25.50 7.29 -4.75
C LEU A 230 -26.26 6.53 -3.65
N LEU A 231 -25.91 5.27 -3.41
CA LEU A 231 -26.53 4.45 -2.37
C LEU A 231 -26.27 5.01 -0.97
N GLU A 232 -25.06 5.50 -0.69
CA GLU A 232 -24.73 6.19 0.57
C GLU A 232 -25.62 7.41 0.78
N LYS A 233 -25.77 8.26 -0.25
CA LYS A 233 -26.66 9.43 -0.19
C LYS A 233 -28.14 9.04 0.00
N GLN A 234 -28.60 7.98 -0.68
CA GLN A 234 -29.97 7.47 -0.50
C GLN A 234 -30.19 6.94 0.91
N LEU A 235 -29.19 6.27 1.49
CA LEU A 235 -29.24 5.76 2.86
C LEU A 235 -29.37 6.90 3.87
N GLU A 236 -28.57 7.96 3.72
CA GLU A 236 -28.68 9.17 4.56
C GLU A 236 -30.07 9.82 4.44
N GLN A 237 -30.62 9.93 3.22
CA GLN A 237 -31.94 10.49 2.99
C GLN A 237 -33.05 9.65 3.61
N LEU A 238 -32.97 8.31 3.52
CA LEU A 238 -33.93 7.40 4.13
C LEU A 238 -33.85 7.45 5.66
N GLN A 239 -32.65 7.51 6.23
CA GLN A 239 -32.46 7.70 7.66
C GLN A 239 -33.05 9.03 8.15
N ALA A 240 -32.83 10.13 7.41
CA ALA A 240 -33.43 11.43 7.74
C ALA A 240 -34.96 11.40 7.68
N LYS A 241 -35.55 10.74 6.68
CA LYS A 241 -37.02 10.56 6.59
C LYS A 241 -37.58 9.70 7.72
N ALA A 242 -36.89 8.61 8.06
CA ALA A 242 -37.29 7.74 9.17
C ALA A 242 -37.25 8.49 10.52
N ALA A 243 -36.17 9.26 10.76
CA ALA A 243 -36.09 10.14 11.92
C ALA A 243 -37.23 11.18 11.93
N SER A 244 -37.57 11.75 10.76
CA SER A 244 -38.68 12.70 10.67
C SER A 244 -40.01 12.08 11.04
N ALA A 245 -40.34 10.90 10.53
CA ALA A 245 -41.57 10.19 10.84
C ALA A 245 -41.65 9.80 12.33
N ALA A 246 -40.54 9.31 12.89
CA ALA A 246 -40.46 9.03 14.33
C ALA A 246 -40.70 10.30 15.17
N GLY A 247 -40.17 11.46 14.76
CA GLY A 247 -40.44 12.73 15.42
C GLY A 247 -41.91 13.15 15.37
N ASP A 248 -42.61 12.81 14.28
CA ASP A 248 -44.03 13.11 14.17
C ASP A 248 -44.87 12.30 15.18
N ASP A 249 -44.62 11.00 15.29
CA ASP A 249 -45.30 10.14 16.26
C ASP A 249 -44.96 10.54 17.70
N LEU A 250 -43.68 10.78 18.00
CA LEU A 250 -43.22 11.12 19.35
C LEU A 250 -43.76 12.46 19.85
N SER A 251 -43.93 13.44 18.97
CA SER A 251 -44.49 14.73 19.35
C SER A 251 -45.90 14.63 19.95
N SER A 252 -46.67 13.60 19.57
CA SER A 252 -48.00 13.34 20.12
C SER A 252 -47.97 12.81 21.57
N ALA A 253 -46.84 12.25 22.00
CA ALA A 253 -46.65 11.69 23.34
C ALA A 253 -46.13 12.73 24.36
N ALA A 254 -45.90 13.98 23.96
CA ALA A 254 -45.39 15.02 24.83
C ALA A 254 -46.43 15.41 25.91
N LEU A 255 -46.01 15.43 27.17
CA LEU A 255 -46.82 15.83 28.32
C LEU A 255 -46.79 17.35 28.50
N ASP A 256 -47.88 17.94 28.99
CA ASP A 256 -47.91 19.35 29.38
C ASP A 256 -47.63 19.50 30.87
N VAL A 257 -46.54 20.17 31.21
CA VAL A 257 -46.13 20.44 32.60
C VAL A 257 -46.00 21.95 32.76
N LYS A 258 -46.97 22.57 33.45
CA LYS A 258 -47.01 24.02 33.70
C LYS A 258 -46.84 24.87 32.42
N GLY A 259 -47.41 24.44 31.29
CA GLY A 259 -47.30 25.14 30.00
C GLY A 259 -45.99 24.89 29.24
N VAL A 260 -45.21 23.88 29.63
CA VAL A 260 -44.04 23.39 28.91
C VAL A 260 -44.28 21.96 28.43
N LYS A 261 -44.02 21.71 27.15
CA LYS A 261 -44.09 20.36 26.59
C LYS A 261 -42.87 19.55 27.00
N VAL A 262 -43.08 18.43 27.69
CA VAL A 262 -42.02 17.54 28.15
C VAL A 262 -42.12 16.21 27.42
N LEU A 263 -41.04 15.83 26.73
CA LEU A 263 -40.96 14.56 26.02
C LEU A 263 -39.73 13.79 26.49
N ALA A 264 -39.95 12.65 27.12
CA ALA A 264 -38.90 11.73 27.51
C ALA A 264 -39.20 10.35 26.93
N THR A 265 -38.31 9.82 26.08
CA THR A 265 -38.58 8.56 25.37
C THR A 265 -37.33 7.77 25.07
N ARG A 266 -37.46 6.45 25.17
CA ARG A 266 -36.46 5.46 24.79
C ARG A 266 -36.64 5.04 23.34
N LEU A 267 -35.56 5.06 22.56
CA LEU A 267 -35.49 4.78 21.14
C LEU A 267 -34.27 3.90 20.86
N ASP A 268 -34.35 2.62 21.23
CA ASP A 268 -33.22 1.69 21.12
C ASP A 268 -32.75 1.51 19.67
N GLY A 269 -31.44 1.28 19.52
CA GLY A 269 -30.78 1.12 18.22
C GLY A 269 -30.43 2.43 17.50
N GLN A 270 -30.70 3.60 18.09
CA GLN A 270 -30.29 4.89 17.55
C GLN A 270 -28.94 5.35 18.12
N ASP A 271 -28.06 5.88 17.27
CA ASP A 271 -26.81 6.51 17.71
C ASP A 271 -27.03 7.96 18.19
N GLY A 272 -25.98 8.55 18.76
CA GLY A 272 -26.06 9.93 19.29
C GLY A 272 -26.33 10.99 18.21
N LYS A 273 -25.92 10.76 16.97
CA LYS A 273 -26.13 11.70 15.86
C LYS A 273 -27.60 11.70 15.43
N ALA A 274 -28.21 10.51 15.34
CA ALA A 274 -29.62 10.33 15.04
C ALA A 274 -30.51 10.94 16.14
N LEU A 275 -30.20 10.65 17.42
CA LEU A 275 -30.93 11.25 18.55
C LEU A 275 -30.82 12.78 18.57
N LEU A 276 -29.64 13.33 18.25
CA LEU A 276 -29.43 14.78 18.17
C LEU A 276 -30.32 15.45 17.13
N ALA A 277 -30.36 14.89 15.92
CA ALA A 277 -31.21 15.39 14.85
C ALA A 277 -32.70 15.33 15.24
N LEU A 278 -33.12 14.26 15.90
CA LEU A 278 -34.50 14.07 16.36
C LEU A 278 -34.90 15.06 17.46
N VAL A 279 -34.02 15.32 18.43
CA VAL A 279 -34.25 16.34 19.47
C VAL A 279 -34.43 17.73 18.84
N ASP A 280 -33.57 18.11 17.89
CA ASP A 280 -33.71 19.42 17.22
C ASP A 280 -35.02 19.54 16.44
N GLN A 281 -35.45 18.48 15.73
CA GLN A 281 -36.74 18.47 15.05
C GLN A 281 -37.90 18.61 16.03
N LEU A 282 -37.90 17.84 17.12
CA LEU A 282 -38.98 17.86 18.11
C LEU A 282 -39.05 19.21 18.84
N LYS A 283 -37.92 19.86 19.12
CA LYS A 283 -37.89 21.23 19.68
C LYS A 283 -38.60 22.22 18.75
N ASN A 284 -38.33 22.14 17.45
CA ASN A 284 -38.98 23.01 16.46
C ASN A 284 -40.48 22.75 16.37
N LYS A 285 -40.92 21.49 16.53
CA LYS A 285 -42.33 21.10 16.44
C LYS A 285 -43.14 21.41 17.70
N LEU A 286 -42.59 21.13 18.88
CA LEU A 286 -43.29 21.27 20.17
C LEU A 286 -43.30 22.71 20.70
N GLY A 287 -42.51 23.61 20.11
CA GLY A 287 -42.47 25.01 20.53
C GLY A 287 -41.76 25.19 21.87
N ARG A 288 -42.50 25.44 22.96
CA ARG A 288 -41.93 25.59 24.30
C ARG A 288 -41.74 24.22 24.94
N ALA A 289 -40.54 23.66 24.88
CA ALA A 289 -40.32 22.24 25.18
C ALA A 289 -38.98 21.89 25.85
N VAL A 290 -39.02 20.82 26.64
CA VAL A 290 -37.86 20.09 27.20
C VAL A 290 -37.93 18.64 26.75
N ILE A 291 -36.86 18.15 26.14
CA ILE A 291 -36.80 16.85 25.49
C ILE A 291 -35.61 16.08 26.01
N LEU A 292 -35.80 14.82 26.38
CA LEU A 292 -34.75 13.90 26.76
C LEU A 292 -34.96 12.56 26.03
N LEU A 293 -34.10 12.25 25.07
CA LEU A 293 -34.15 10.98 24.36
C LEU A 293 -33.00 10.10 24.79
N GLY A 294 -33.25 8.79 24.84
CA GLY A 294 -32.25 7.78 25.19
C GLY A 294 -32.33 6.56 24.30
N SER A 295 -31.20 5.89 24.08
CA SER A 295 -31.11 4.69 23.26
C SER A 295 -30.07 3.74 23.86
N VAL A 296 -30.33 2.44 23.79
CA VAL A 296 -29.27 1.43 23.88
C VAL A 296 -28.73 1.16 22.47
N HIS A 297 -27.46 1.47 22.24
CA HIS A 297 -26.75 1.27 20.98
C HIS A 297 -25.38 0.65 21.25
N GLU A 298 -25.07 -0.48 20.62
CA GLU A 298 -23.82 -1.25 20.85
C GLU A 298 -23.54 -1.49 22.35
N ASP A 299 -24.56 -1.96 23.08
CA ASP A 299 -24.52 -2.24 24.53
C ASP A 299 -24.18 -1.04 25.43
N LYS A 300 -24.27 0.18 24.90
CA LYS A 300 -24.09 1.42 25.66
C LYS A 300 -25.33 2.28 25.62
N VAL A 301 -25.55 3.01 26.70
CA VAL A 301 -26.60 4.02 26.77
C VAL A 301 -26.09 5.31 26.14
N VAL A 302 -26.87 5.84 25.20
CA VAL A 302 -26.66 7.15 24.60
C VAL A 302 -27.85 8.04 24.94
N LEU A 303 -27.59 9.27 25.37
CA LEU A 303 -28.60 10.23 25.80
C LEU A 303 -28.40 11.56 25.09
N VAL A 304 -29.51 12.19 24.68
CA VAL A 304 -29.52 13.57 24.17
C VAL A 304 -30.65 14.35 24.83
N ALA A 305 -30.31 15.53 25.35
CA ALA A 305 -31.28 16.46 25.94
C ALA A 305 -31.32 17.76 25.14
N GLY A 306 -32.52 18.31 24.96
CA GLY A 306 -32.75 19.57 24.28
C GLY A 306 -33.74 20.45 25.02
N VAL A 307 -33.44 21.75 25.11
CA VAL A 307 -34.31 22.76 25.72
C VAL A 307 -34.48 23.90 24.72
N THR A 308 -35.71 24.38 24.54
CA THR A 308 -35.99 25.51 23.64
C THR A 308 -35.48 26.83 24.21
N LYS A 309 -35.09 27.76 23.32
CA LYS A 309 -34.31 28.96 23.70
C LYS A 309 -35.00 29.81 24.78
N ASP A 310 -36.32 29.90 24.73
CA ASP A 310 -37.17 30.62 25.68
C ASP A 310 -37.14 30.04 27.11
N LEU A 311 -36.70 28.80 27.28
CA LEU A 311 -36.56 28.11 28.57
C LEU A 311 -35.13 28.11 29.09
N THR A 312 -34.13 28.37 28.25
CA THR A 312 -32.70 28.19 28.60
C THR A 312 -32.19 29.04 29.77
N GLY A 313 -32.90 30.12 30.12
CA GLY A 313 -32.62 30.94 31.29
C GLY A 313 -33.06 30.32 32.62
N GLN A 314 -34.06 29.41 32.59
CA GLN A 314 -34.63 28.75 33.77
C GLN A 314 -34.19 27.27 33.85
N LEU A 315 -34.20 26.59 32.70
CA LEU A 315 -33.90 25.18 32.54
C LEU A 315 -32.73 25.00 31.57
N LYS A 316 -31.69 24.26 31.96
CA LYS A 316 -30.52 24.02 31.10
C LYS A 316 -30.43 22.55 30.72
N ALA A 317 -30.31 22.26 29.42
CA ALA A 317 -30.13 20.90 28.90
C ALA A 317 -28.92 20.19 29.53
N GLY A 318 -27.82 20.93 29.77
CA GLY A 318 -26.63 20.41 30.44
C GLY A 318 -26.87 19.93 31.88
N ASP A 319 -27.80 20.55 32.62
CA ASP A 319 -28.08 20.17 34.00
C ASP A 319 -28.97 18.92 34.04
N LEU A 320 -30.00 18.86 33.18
CA LEU A 320 -30.80 17.64 32.99
C LEU A 320 -29.92 16.46 32.54
N MET A 321 -29.01 16.70 31.61
CA MET A 321 -28.11 15.66 31.09
C MET A 321 -27.16 15.11 32.16
N LYS A 322 -26.64 15.95 33.07
CA LYS A 322 -25.81 15.47 34.18
C LYS A 322 -26.59 14.52 35.10
N GLN A 323 -27.84 14.85 35.40
CA GLN A 323 -28.70 14.00 36.23
C GLN A 323 -28.99 12.66 35.53
N ALA A 324 -29.45 12.72 34.27
CA ALA A 324 -29.78 11.52 33.49
C ALA A 324 -28.57 10.63 33.22
N ALA A 325 -27.42 11.20 32.82
CA ALA A 325 -26.21 10.43 32.56
C ALA A 325 -25.62 9.80 33.83
N THR A 326 -25.74 10.46 34.98
CA THR A 326 -25.31 9.86 36.27
C THR A 326 -26.18 8.65 36.62
N ALA A 327 -27.49 8.73 36.37
CA ALA A 327 -28.42 7.62 36.66
C ALA A 327 -28.10 6.35 35.86
N VAL A 328 -27.58 6.48 34.63
CA VAL A 328 -27.12 5.35 33.80
C VAL A 328 -25.64 4.99 33.99
N GLY A 329 -25.03 5.45 35.09
CA GLY A 329 -23.65 5.13 35.45
C GLY A 329 -22.60 5.79 34.56
N GLY A 330 -22.88 6.97 34.01
CA GLY A 330 -21.99 7.66 33.09
C GLY A 330 -21.91 9.17 33.29
N LYS A 331 -21.58 9.88 32.22
CA LYS A 331 -21.33 11.33 32.24
C LYS A 331 -21.92 11.99 30.99
N GLY A 332 -22.29 13.26 31.14
CA GLY A 332 -22.83 14.05 30.04
C GLY A 332 -22.73 15.54 30.33
N GLY A 333 -22.94 16.34 29.29
CA GLY A 333 -22.85 17.79 29.37
C GLY A 333 -23.15 18.45 28.02
N GLY A 334 -23.19 19.78 28.03
CA GLY A 334 -23.45 20.54 26.83
C GLY A 334 -23.84 21.97 27.11
N ARG A 335 -24.38 22.61 26.08
CA ARG A 335 -24.87 23.99 26.13
C ARG A 335 -26.26 24.04 26.80
N PRO A 336 -26.73 25.24 27.20
CA PRO A 336 -28.07 25.39 27.79
C PRO A 336 -29.21 24.85 26.93
N ASP A 337 -29.08 24.92 25.60
CA ASP A 337 -30.11 24.50 24.63
C ASP A 337 -29.97 23.05 24.15
N MET A 338 -28.81 22.43 24.35
CA MET A 338 -28.50 21.08 23.85
C MET A 338 -27.37 20.42 24.63
N ALA A 339 -27.57 19.18 25.04
CA ALA A 339 -26.57 18.38 25.75
C ALA A 339 -26.59 16.92 25.32
N GLN A 340 -25.44 16.26 25.46
CA GLN A 340 -25.25 14.85 25.13
C GLN A 340 -24.57 14.14 26.29
N GLY A 341 -24.85 12.86 26.43
CA GLY A 341 -24.23 12.03 27.45
C GLY A 341 -24.44 10.57 27.14
N GLY A 342 -23.95 9.73 28.03
CA GLY A 342 -24.13 8.30 27.93
C GLY A 342 -23.68 7.60 29.19
N GLY A 343 -23.90 6.30 29.23
CA GLY A 343 -23.58 5.43 30.35
C GLY A 343 -23.50 3.96 29.94
N VAL A 344 -23.26 3.11 30.92
CA VAL A 344 -23.09 1.66 30.71
C VAL A 344 -24.27 0.85 31.28
N ASP A 345 -25.12 1.46 32.10
CA ASP A 345 -26.25 0.78 32.71
C ASP A 345 -27.53 1.00 31.89
N ALA A 346 -27.79 0.08 30.96
CA ALA A 346 -29.01 0.05 30.17
C ALA A 346 -30.28 -0.20 30.99
N THR A 347 -30.16 -0.85 32.16
CA THR A 347 -31.32 -1.16 33.01
C THR A 347 -31.85 0.08 33.73
N ALA A 348 -30.99 1.07 33.95
CA ALA A 348 -31.34 2.34 34.57
C ALA A 348 -31.89 3.40 33.57
N LEU A 349 -31.92 3.10 32.26
CA LEU A 349 -32.29 4.05 31.23
C LEU A 349 -33.71 4.61 31.41
N ASP A 350 -34.71 3.75 31.66
CA ASP A 350 -36.09 4.20 31.80
C ASP A 350 -36.27 5.10 33.03
N SER A 351 -35.58 4.79 34.13
CA SER A 351 -35.51 5.63 35.33
C SER A 351 -34.83 6.97 35.07
N ALA A 352 -33.75 6.98 34.27
CA ALA A 352 -33.06 8.21 33.89
C ALA A 352 -33.93 9.13 33.02
N LEU A 353 -34.71 8.56 32.09
CA LEU A 353 -35.66 9.30 31.26
C LEU A 353 -36.80 9.92 32.08
N ALA A 354 -37.29 9.20 33.09
CA ALA A 354 -38.35 9.68 33.98
C ALA A 354 -37.97 10.96 34.77
N LEU A 355 -36.68 11.29 34.89
CA LEU A 355 -36.21 12.51 35.55
C LEU A 355 -36.60 13.80 34.82
N ALA A 356 -36.96 13.73 33.53
CA ALA A 356 -37.28 14.92 32.74
C ALA A 356 -38.50 15.69 33.28
N VAL A 357 -39.55 14.99 33.74
CA VAL A 357 -40.77 15.64 34.26
C VAL A 357 -40.50 16.35 35.59
N PRO A 358 -39.94 15.69 36.63
CA PRO A 358 -39.59 16.37 37.89
C PRO A 358 -38.61 17.54 37.70
N PHE A 359 -37.67 17.43 36.76
CA PHE A 359 -36.74 18.51 36.44
C PHE A 359 -37.46 19.78 35.97
N VAL A 360 -38.47 19.63 35.11
CA VAL A 360 -39.28 20.76 34.65
C VAL A 360 -40.20 21.29 35.76
N GLU A 361 -40.80 20.42 36.57
CA GLU A 361 -41.65 20.84 37.69
C GLU A 361 -40.91 21.66 38.74
N GLN A 362 -39.64 21.34 39.01
CA GLN A 362 -38.82 22.04 40.01
C GLN A 362 -38.20 23.34 39.49
N GLY A 363 -37.92 23.41 38.19
CA GLY A 363 -37.24 24.56 37.60
C GLY A 363 -38.15 25.64 37.01
N ILE A 364 -39.48 25.46 37.10
CA ILE A 364 -40.53 26.44 36.70
C ILE A 364 -41.39 26.80 37.90
#